data_AF-A0A8S1PI54-F1
#
_entry.id   AF-A0A8S1PI54-F1
#
_cell.length_a   1.000
_cell.length_b   1.000
_cell.length_c   1.000
_cell.angle_alpha   90.00
_cell.angle_beta   90.00
_cell.angle_gamma   90.00
#
_symmetry.space_group_name_H-M   'P 1'
#
loop_
_entity.id
_entity.type
_entity.pdbx_description
1 polymer ?
#
loop_
_entity_poly.entity_id
_entity_poly.type
_entity_poly.pdbx_seq_one_letter_code
_entity_poly.pdbx_strand_id
1 'polypeptide(L)'
;MHNYRGVRPSTAKMNTLPPETENLEEYMKILYDHQKACEKSGKYLEADCAKQRLKDLKIKYESKTKLDIRDRHEQEKYELTKQHQAEMQNFNAFWEEKIQEFEQDAQKLKNELQQKQEDEMQQFLQDLEGSIPQTPKDSAELLSLKKTEEQLARQEEYLEAHKIQSRIAQLQKEEQEKWTLLRNNKIKNLLTQQKIKQANETNVLNQRIENAADEQRKNKKAEEDTLTQKYMNVKKELEGKQLQELQRIDKDFKNTTSIFITSRMSKMASQTGSQMQSEDQQFKGKN
;
A
#
# COMPACT_ATOMS: atom_id res chain seq x y z
N MET A 1 -10.67 -96.55 -11.67
CA MET A 1 -10.20 -95.18 -11.97
C MET A 1 -11.28 -94.21 -11.52
N HIS A 2 -11.05 -93.49 -10.44
CA HIS A 2 -12.07 -92.70 -9.75
C HIS A 2 -12.15 -91.27 -10.30
N ASN A 3 -13.23 -90.97 -11.00
CA ASN A 3 -13.65 -89.62 -11.36
C ASN A 3 -14.18 -88.89 -10.12
N TYR A 4 -13.43 -87.94 -9.59
CA TYR A 4 -13.95 -86.98 -8.60
C TYR A 4 -14.39 -85.70 -9.32
N ARG A 5 -15.72 -85.54 -9.38
CA ARG A 5 -16.44 -84.32 -9.72
C ARG A 5 -16.00 -83.17 -8.82
N GLY A 6 -15.88 -81.98 -9.42
CA GLY A 6 -15.54 -80.76 -8.71
C GLY A 6 -16.57 -80.35 -7.66
N VAL A 7 -16.05 -79.75 -6.59
CA VAL A 7 -16.81 -78.92 -5.66
C VAL A 7 -16.23 -77.52 -5.76
N ARG A 8 -16.95 -76.63 -6.44
CA ARG A 8 -16.71 -75.18 -6.33
C ARG A 8 -17.05 -74.77 -4.89
N PRO A 9 -16.22 -73.97 -4.19
CA PRO A 9 -16.62 -73.40 -2.93
C PRO A 9 -17.81 -72.45 -3.17
N SER A 10 -18.88 -72.76 -2.45
CA SER A 10 -20.15 -72.06 -2.41
C SER A 10 -19.99 -70.57 -2.11
N THR A 11 -20.58 -69.72 -2.95
CA THR A 11 -20.79 -68.28 -2.74
C THR A 11 -21.94 -67.97 -1.76
N ALA A 12 -22.35 -68.92 -0.92
CA ALA A 12 -23.41 -68.73 0.05
C ALA A 12 -22.83 -68.46 1.44
N LYS A 13 -22.75 -67.17 1.82
CA LYS A 13 -22.88 -66.59 3.18
C LYS A 13 -22.46 -65.10 3.16
N MET A 14 -23.22 -64.25 2.48
CA MET A 14 -23.07 -62.78 2.52
C MET A 14 -24.46 -62.15 2.68
N ASN A 15 -25.24 -62.59 3.68
CA ASN A 15 -26.60 -62.08 3.91
C ASN A 15 -26.98 -61.98 5.40
N THR A 16 -26.01 -61.71 6.27
CA THR A 16 -26.24 -61.56 7.73
C THR A 16 -25.75 -60.24 8.31
N LEU A 17 -25.13 -59.39 7.49
CA LEU A 17 -24.75 -58.04 7.93
C LEU A 17 -25.98 -57.11 7.88
N PRO A 18 -26.14 -56.20 8.85
CA PRO A 18 -27.15 -55.14 8.80
C PRO A 18 -27.07 -54.35 7.48
N PRO A 19 -28.20 -53.83 6.96
CA PRO A 19 -28.20 -53.02 5.75
C PRO A 19 -27.34 -51.76 5.93
N GLU A 20 -26.60 -51.39 4.89
CA GLU A 20 -25.75 -50.21 4.86
C GLU A 20 -26.59 -48.94 4.92
N THR A 21 -26.27 -48.03 5.86
CA THR A 21 -26.90 -46.72 5.95
C THR A 21 -26.06 -45.67 5.22
N GLU A 22 -26.68 -44.59 4.74
CA GLU A 22 -25.97 -43.48 4.05
C GLU A 22 -24.93 -42.79 4.95
N ASN A 23 -25.14 -42.85 6.27
CA ASN A 23 -24.21 -42.31 7.25
C ASN A 23 -23.22 -43.38 7.74
N LEU A 24 -21.96 -43.26 7.31
CA LEU A 24 -20.87 -44.17 7.67
C LEU A 24 -20.68 -44.33 9.18
N GLU A 25 -20.88 -43.28 9.99
CA GLU A 25 -20.76 -43.36 11.45
C GLU A 25 -21.88 -44.21 12.07
N GLU A 26 -23.10 -44.01 11.58
CA GLU A 26 -24.28 -44.73 12.04
C GLU A 26 -24.20 -46.21 11.65
N TYR A 27 -23.74 -46.50 10.43
CA TYR A 27 -23.50 -47.87 9.98
C TYR A 27 -22.39 -48.55 10.77
N MET A 28 -21.28 -47.85 11.05
CA MET A 28 -20.21 -48.36 11.90
C MET A 28 -20.71 -48.67 13.31
N LYS A 29 -21.61 -47.86 13.87
CA LYS A 29 -22.20 -48.13 15.19
C LYS A 29 -23.09 -49.39 15.17
N ILE A 30 -23.96 -49.50 14.16
CA ILE A 30 -24.84 -50.67 13.98
C ILE A 30 -24.01 -51.96 13.84
N LEU A 31 -22.92 -51.92 13.08
CA LEU A 31 -22.01 -53.06 12.93
C LEU A 31 -21.26 -53.41 14.22
N TYR A 32 -20.91 -52.41 15.04
CA TYR A 32 -20.28 -52.63 16.34
C TYR A 32 -21.25 -53.29 17.33
N ASP A 33 -22.48 -52.80 17.41
CA ASP A 33 -23.53 -53.38 18.26
C ASP A 33 -23.89 -54.81 17.80
N HIS A 34 -23.95 -55.04 16.49
CA HIS A 34 -24.14 -56.36 15.89
C HIS A 34 -22.98 -57.31 16.20
N GLN A 35 -21.72 -56.85 16.11
CA GLN A 35 -20.55 -57.62 16.52
C GLN A 35 -20.68 -58.06 17.99
N LYS A 36 -21.03 -57.14 18.89
CA LYS A 36 -21.21 -57.45 20.32
C LYS A 36 -22.36 -58.40 20.61
N ALA A 37 -23.45 -58.32 19.84
CA ALA A 37 -24.55 -59.28 19.94
C ALA A 37 -24.15 -60.68 19.43
N CYS A 38 -23.39 -60.76 18.34
CA CYS A 38 -22.87 -62.03 17.80
C CYS A 38 -21.82 -62.66 18.73
N GLU A 39 -20.98 -61.86 19.39
CA GLU A 39 -20.04 -62.32 20.43
C GLU A 39 -20.78 -62.94 21.63
N LYS A 40 -21.84 -62.29 22.12
CA LYS A 40 -22.65 -62.80 23.25
C LYS A 40 -23.45 -64.06 22.92
N SER A 41 -23.86 -64.21 21.66
CA SER A 41 -24.67 -65.34 21.19
C SER A 41 -23.84 -66.53 20.66
N GLY A 42 -22.51 -66.44 20.71
CA GLY A 42 -21.59 -67.49 20.27
C GLY A 42 -21.43 -67.62 18.76
N LYS A 43 -21.96 -66.66 17.98
CA LYS A 43 -21.87 -66.62 16.51
C LYS A 43 -20.57 -65.97 16.03
N TYR A 44 -19.45 -66.62 16.30
CA TYR A 44 -18.12 -66.03 16.07
C TYR A 44 -17.79 -65.73 14.60
N LEU A 45 -18.30 -66.51 13.65
CA LEU A 45 -18.09 -66.25 12.22
C LEU A 45 -18.77 -64.94 11.78
N GLU A 46 -19.98 -64.67 12.25
CA GLU A 46 -20.70 -63.41 11.98
C GLU A 46 -20.01 -62.22 12.66
N ALA A 47 -19.51 -62.42 13.89
CA ALA A 47 -18.73 -61.41 14.61
C ALA A 47 -17.41 -61.06 13.87
N ASP A 48 -16.71 -62.05 13.30
CA ASP A 48 -15.49 -61.80 12.52
C ASP A 48 -15.79 -61.07 11.20
N CYS A 49 -16.87 -61.43 10.50
CA CYS A 49 -17.34 -60.70 9.33
C CYS A 49 -17.68 -59.22 9.66
N ALA A 50 -18.39 -58.97 10.75
CA ALA A 50 -18.69 -57.61 11.22
C ALA A 50 -17.41 -56.84 11.58
N LYS A 51 -16.45 -57.50 12.23
CA LYS A 51 -15.13 -56.91 12.58
C LYS A 51 -14.30 -56.52 11.36
N GLN A 52 -14.24 -57.37 10.32
CA GLN A 52 -13.53 -57.03 9.08
C GLN A 52 -14.21 -55.86 8.36
N ARG A 53 -15.55 -55.87 8.26
CA ARG A 53 -16.30 -54.76 7.64
C ARG A 53 -16.10 -53.45 8.41
N LEU A 54 -16.07 -53.49 9.74
CA LEU A 54 -15.76 -52.33 10.58
C LEU A 54 -14.36 -51.77 10.32
N LYS A 55 -13.37 -52.64 10.08
CA LYS A 55 -12.01 -52.22 9.77
C LYS A 55 -11.96 -51.46 8.44
N ASP A 56 -12.64 -51.97 7.41
CA ASP A 56 -12.69 -51.32 6.09
C ASP A 56 -13.43 -49.98 6.16
N LEU A 57 -14.56 -49.93 6.87
CA LEU A 57 -15.33 -48.70 7.04
C LEU A 57 -14.56 -47.65 7.84
N LYS A 58 -13.78 -48.05 8.85
CA LYS A 58 -12.89 -47.14 9.59
C LYS A 58 -11.87 -46.47 8.68
N ILE A 59 -11.21 -47.23 7.79
CA ILE A 59 -10.22 -46.67 6.86
C ILE A 59 -10.89 -45.68 5.90
N LYS A 60 -12.07 -46.02 5.38
CA LYS A 60 -12.83 -45.13 4.50
C LYS A 60 -13.28 -43.86 5.21
N TYR A 61 -13.80 -43.99 6.42
CA TYR A 61 -14.25 -42.87 7.25
C TYR A 61 -13.07 -41.96 7.62
N GLU A 62 -11.94 -42.51 8.08
CA GLU A 62 -10.72 -41.75 8.35
C GLU A 62 -10.23 -40.98 7.12
N SER A 63 -10.19 -41.64 5.96
CA SER A 63 -9.80 -41.00 4.69
C SER A 63 -10.73 -39.84 4.34
N LYS A 64 -12.05 -40.04 4.42
CA LYS A 64 -13.04 -39.01 4.14
C LYS A 64 -12.89 -37.82 5.10
N THR A 65 -12.83 -38.06 6.40
CA THR A 65 -12.66 -36.99 7.40
C THR A 65 -11.37 -36.21 7.18
N LYS A 66 -10.27 -36.87 6.84
CA LYS A 66 -8.99 -36.18 6.53
C LYS A 66 -9.09 -35.31 5.29
N LEU A 67 -9.79 -35.76 4.24
CA LEU A 67 -10.03 -34.97 3.04
C LEU A 67 -10.89 -33.74 3.34
N ASP A 68 -12.04 -33.92 4.00
CA ASP A 68 -12.96 -32.81 4.33
C ASP A 68 -12.24 -31.71 5.14
N ILE A 69 -11.35 -32.11 6.04
CA ILE A 69 -10.60 -31.19 6.90
C ILE A 69 -9.50 -30.48 6.14
N ARG A 70 -8.78 -31.20 5.26
CA ARG A 70 -7.79 -30.60 4.38
C ARG A 70 -8.44 -29.55 3.47
N ASP A 71 -9.57 -29.88 2.87
CA ASP A 71 -10.27 -28.98 1.95
C ASP A 71 -10.79 -27.74 2.70
N ARG A 72 -11.28 -27.90 3.94
CA ARG A 72 -11.62 -26.75 4.80
C ARG A 72 -10.40 -25.90 5.16
N HIS A 73 -9.27 -26.52 5.53
CA HIS A 73 -8.03 -25.81 5.84
C HIS A 73 -7.50 -25.02 4.66
N GLU A 74 -7.62 -25.58 3.45
CA GLU A 74 -7.26 -24.90 2.21
C GLU A 74 -8.17 -23.70 1.93
N GLN A 75 -9.48 -23.87 2.12
CA GLN A 75 -10.45 -22.77 1.98
C GLN A 75 -10.16 -21.63 2.97
N GLU A 76 -9.89 -21.92 4.24
CA GLU A 76 -9.53 -20.92 5.26
C GLU A 76 -8.27 -20.13 4.86
N LYS A 77 -7.24 -20.81 4.34
CA LYS A 77 -6.01 -20.16 3.85
C LYS A 77 -6.27 -19.30 2.63
N TYR A 78 -7.11 -19.78 1.72
CA TYR A 78 -7.51 -19.03 0.53
C TYR A 78 -8.25 -17.75 0.93
N GLU A 79 -9.23 -17.85 1.82
CA GLU A 79 -9.99 -16.68 2.31
C GLU A 79 -9.11 -15.68 3.04
N LEU A 80 -8.22 -16.14 3.91
CA LEU A 80 -7.24 -15.28 4.58
C LEU A 80 -6.35 -14.53 3.58
N THR A 81 -5.84 -15.24 2.56
CA THR A 81 -5.01 -14.64 1.51
C THR A 81 -5.80 -13.63 0.70
N LYS A 82 -7.03 -13.96 0.32
CA LYS A 82 -7.93 -13.08 -0.42
C LYS A 82 -8.25 -11.80 0.35
N GLN A 83 -8.52 -11.91 1.66
CA GLN A 83 -8.73 -10.75 2.53
C GLN A 83 -7.48 -9.87 2.60
N HIS A 84 -6.30 -10.45 2.80
CA HIS A 84 -5.05 -9.69 2.81
C HIS A 84 -4.78 -8.99 1.48
N GLN A 85 -5.04 -9.65 0.35
CA GLN A 85 -4.92 -9.04 -0.98
C GLN A 85 -5.86 -7.84 -1.14
N ALA A 86 -7.11 -7.94 -0.69
CA ALA A 86 -8.04 -6.82 -0.72
C ALA A 86 -7.59 -5.66 0.19
N GLU A 87 -7.10 -5.95 1.41
CA GLU A 87 -6.51 -4.93 2.29
C GLU A 87 -5.31 -4.23 1.62
N MET A 88 -4.44 -5.00 0.95
CA MET A 88 -3.27 -4.46 0.25
C MET A 88 -3.65 -3.61 -0.97
N GLN A 89 -4.70 -4.00 -1.71
CA GLN A 89 -5.23 -3.20 -2.81
C GLN A 89 -5.78 -1.87 -2.31
N ASN A 90 -6.58 -1.88 -1.24
CA ASN A 90 -7.12 -0.67 -0.62
C ASN A 90 -6.00 0.24 -0.08
N PHE A 91 -5.00 -0.36 0.57
CA PHE A 91 -3.81 0.34 1.04
C PHE A 91 -3.06 1.04 -0.11
N ASN A 92 -2.83 0.32 -1.21
CA ASN A 92 -2.15 0.88 -2.37
C ASN A 92 -2.95 2.01 -3.01
N ALA A 93 -4.25 1.84 -3.19
CA ALA A 93 -5.12 2.88 -3.75
C ALA A 93 -5.12 4.16 -2.89
N PHE A 94 -5.26 4.01 -1.57
CA PHE A 94 -5.17 5.13 -0.63
C PHE A 94 -3.83 5.87 -0.74
N TRP A 95 -2.72 5.13 -0.79
CA TRP A 95 -1.40 5.74 -0.88
C TRP A 95 -1.10 6.35 -2.26
N GLU A 96 -1.67 5.81 -3.33
CA GLU A 96 -1.60 6.41 -4.67
C GLU A 96 -2.32 7.76 -4.71
N GLU A 97 -3.55 7.82 -4.19
CA GLU A 97 -4.32 9.06 -4.06
C GLU A 97 -3.57 10.09 -3.19
N LYS A 98 -3.08 9.67 -2.02
CA LYS A 98 -2.34 10.55 -1.10
C LYS A 98 -1.04 11.09 -1.71
N ILE A 99 -0.31 10.28 -2.47
CA ILE A 99 0.90 10.74 -3.18
C ILE A 99 0.51 11.72 -4.30
N GLN A 100 -0.54 11.43 -5.04
CA GLN A 100 -1.02 12.30 -6.10
C GLN A 100 -1.45 13.68 -5.56
N GLU A 101 -2.18 13.71 -4.45
CA GLU A 101 -2.56 14.97 -3.78
C GLU A 101 -1.32 15.77 -3.35
N PHE A 102 -0.35 15.10 -2.72
CA PHE A 102 0.91 15.72 -2.31
C PHE A 102 1.67 16.32 -3.52
N GLU A 103 1.75 15.60 -4.64
CA GLU A 103 2.41 16.08 -5.86
C GLU A 103 1.70 17.29 -6.46
N GLN A 104 0.37 17.28 -6.47
CA GLN A 104 -0.42 18.42 -6.94
C GLN A 104 -0.18 19.66 -6.07
N ASP A 105 -0.20 19.50 -4.75
CA ASP A 105 0.01 20.61 -3.82
C ASP A 105 1.45 21.12 -3.85
N ALA A 106 2.44 20.23 -3.99
CA ALA A 106 3.83 20.60 -4.22
C ALA A 106 3.99 21.40 -5.53
N GLN A 107 3.28 21.02 -6.60
CA GLN A 107 3.32 21.75 -7.86
C GLN A 107 2.65 23.12 -7.75
N LYS A 108 1.50 23.23 -7.06
CA LYS A 108 0.85 24.51 -6.79
C LYS A 108 1.81 25.45 -6.05
N LEU A 109 2.47 24.95 -5.00
CA LEU A 109 3.40 25.74 -4.21
C LEU A 109 4.61 26.24 -5.03
N LYS A 110 5.11 25.41 -5.95
CA LYS A 110 6.17 25.81 -6.91
C LYS A 110 5.69 26.91 -7.85
N ASN A 111 4.48 26.77 -8.40
CA ASN A 111 3.90 27.75 -9.31
C ASN A 111 3.63 29.09 -8.59
N GLU A 112 3.12 29.05 -7.36
CA GLU A 112 2.92 30.25 -6.53
C GLU A 112 4.22 30.98 -6.24
N LEU A 113 5.29 30.24 -5.87
CA LEU A 113 6.61 30.83 -5.68
C LEU A 113 7.14 31.45 -6.97
N GLN A 114 7.00 30.76 -8.10
CA GLN A 114 7.46 31.26 -9.39
C GLN A 114 6.72 32.54 -9.77
N GLN A 115 5.39 32.56 -9.68
CA GLN A 115 4.60 33.76 -9.98
C GLN A 115 5.01 34.93 -9.10
N LYS A 116 5.16 34.69 -7.79
CA LYS A 116 5.62 35.71 -6.86
C LYS A 116 7.01 36.25 -7.23
N GLN A 117 7.93 35.37 -7.61
CA GLN A 117 9.28 35.76 -8.04
C GLN A 117 9.27 36.57 -9.34
N GLU A 118 8.37 36.25 -10.28
CA GLU A 118 8.19 37.01 -11.51
C GLU A 118 7.65 38.42 -11.21
N ASP A 119 6.63 38.55 -10.36
CA ASP A 119 6.07 39.84 -9.94
C ASP A 119 7.09 40.69 -9.19
N GLU A 120 7.83 40.08 -8.25
CA GLU A 120 8.92 40.73 -7.52
C GLU A 120 10.03 41.21 -8.46
N MET A 121 10.36 40.43 -9.50
CA MET A 121 11.38 40.82 -10.49
C MET A 121 10.92 42.01 -11.33
N GLN A 122 9.66 42.05 -11.75
CA GLN A 122 9.09 43.16 -12.49
C GLN A 122 9.07 44.45 -11.64
N GLN A 123 8.61 44.36 -10.40
CA GLN A 123 8.62 45.49 -9.47
C GLN A 123 10.05 45.99 -9.23
N PHE A 124 10.99 45.06 -8.99
CA PHE A 124 12.39 45.41 -8.76
C PHE A 124 13.03 46.12 -9.97
N LEU A 125 12.69 45.71 -11.20
CA LEU A 125 13.13 46.41 -12.41
C LEU A 125 12.61 47.84 -12.48
N GLN A 126 11.33 48.06 -12.21
CA GLN A 126 10.73 49.40 -12.18
C GLN A 126 11.40 50.28 -11.10
N ASP A 127 11.65 49.73 -9.92
CA ASP A 127 12.32 50.44 -8.83
C ASP A 127 13.78 50.80 -9.19
N LEU A 128 14.51 49.92 -9.88
CA LEU A 128 15.86 50.19 -10.37
C LEU A 128 15.88 51.29 -11.43
N GLU A 129 14.90 51.31 -12.33
CA GLU A 129 14.78 52.35 -13.36
C GLU A 129 14.51 53.72 -12.75
N GLY A 130 13.64 53.79 -11.74
CA GLY A 130 13.31 55.05 -11.05
C GLY A 130 14.36 55.54 -10.05
N SER A 131 15.07 54.63 -9.38
CA SER A 131 16.04 54.98 -8.32
C SER A 131 17.43 55.36 -8.84
N ILE A 132 17.82 54.91 -10.03
CA ILE A 132 19.14 55.19 -10.60
C ILE A 132 19.05 56.31 -11.64
N PRO A 133 19.66 57.49 -11.40
CA PRO A 133 19.56 58.65 -12.28
C PRO A 133 19.88 58.33 -13.74
N GLN A 134 19.07 58.84 -14.67
CA GLN A 134 19.27 58.61 -16.09
C GLN A 134 20.43 59.43 -16.68
N THR A 135 20.64 60.62 -16.15
CA THR A 135 21.71 61.53 -16.57
C THR A 135 22.80 61.64 -15.50
N PRO A 136 24.07 61.73 -15.88
CA PRO A 136 25.13 62.05 -14.94
C PRO A 136 24.95 63.47 -14.41
N LYS A 137 25.59 63.75 -13.27
CA LYS A 137 25.78 65.12 -12.81
C LYS A 137 26.91 65.74 -13.62
N ASP A 138 26.76 67.00 -13.99
CA ASP A 138 27.81 67.75 -14.68
C ASP A 138 29.10 67.74 -13.85
N SER A 139 30.23 67.44 -14.49
CA SER A 139 31.53 67.54 -13.84
C SER A 139 31.93 68.99 -13.59
N ALA A 140 32.85 69.21 -12.66
CA ALA A 140 33.39 70.53 -12.38
C ALA A 140 34.08 71.15 -13.62
N GLU A 141 34.72 70.33 -14.46
CA GLU A 141 35.31 70.76 -15.73
C GLU A 141 34.23 71.21 -16.71
N LEU A 142 33.16 70.43 -16.84
CA LEU A 142 32.03 70.77 -17.70
C LEU A 142 31.35 72.08 -17.27
N LEU A 143 31.13 72.26 -15.97
CA LEU A 143 30.58 73.51 -15.42
C LEU A 143 31.51 74.71 -15.66
N SER A 144 32.82 74.52 -15.53
CA SER A 144 33.83 75.55 -15.80
C SER A 144 33.84 75.96 -17.28
N LEU A 145 33.78 74.98 -18.19
CA LEU A 145 33.71 75.22 -19.63
C LEU A 145 32.43 75.96 -20.04
N LYS A 146 31.27 75.58 -19.48
CA LYS A 146 29.99 76.30 -19.69
C LYS A 146 30.09 77.76 -19.25
N LYS A 147 30.67 78.02 -18.07
CA LYS A 147 30.87 79.39 -17.58
C LYS A 147 31.83 80.20 -18.48
N THR A 148 32.88 79.54 -18.99
CA THR A 148 33.86 80.15 -19.90
C THR A 148 33.22 80.48 -21.25
N GLU A 149 32.41 79.58 -21.80
CA GLU A 149 31.64 79.80 -23.03
C GLU A 149 30.69 81.00 -22.88
N GLU A 150 29.93 81.05 -21.78
CA GLU A 150 29.03 82.17 -21.49
C GLU A 150 29.80 83.51 -21.39
N GLN A 151 30.97 83.51 -20.75
CA GLN A 151 31.81 84.70 -20.65
C GLN A 151 32.33 85.17 -22.01
N LEU A 152 32.84 84.26 -22.85
CA LEU A 152 33.34 84.56 -24.19
C LEU A 152 32.21 85.09 -25.10
N ALA A 153 31.01 84.51 -24.99
CA ALA A 153 29.84 85.00 -25.72
C ALA A 153 29.45 86.43 -25.31
N ARG A 154 29.53 86.77 -24.01
CA ARG A 154 29.29 88.15 -23.52
C ARG A 154 30.37 89.14 -23.96
N GLN A 155 31.57 88.66 -24.25
CA GLN A 155 32.69 89.46 -24.77
C GLN A 155 32.67 89.56 -26.31
N GLU A 156 31.65 89.00 -26.98
CA GLU A 156 31.50 88.95 -28.44
C GLU A 156 32.61 88.15 -29.16
N GLU A 157 33.37 87.33 -28.43
CA GLU A 157 34.39 86.43 -28.97
C GLU A 157 33.76 85.11 -29.48
N TYR A 158 32.96 85.20 -30.54
CA TYR A 158 32.13 84.08 -31.00
C TYR A 158 32.91 82.86 -31.52
N LEU A 159 34.06 83.07 -32.15
CA LEU A 159 34.90 81.99 -32.68
C LEU A 159 35.46 81.12 -31.54
N GLU A 160 35.94 81.76 -30.49
CA GLU A 160 36.49 81.16 -29.29
C GLU A 160 35.37 80.49 -28.48
N ALA A 161 34.21 81.13 -28.33
CA ALA A 161 33.03 80.53 -27.72
C ALA A 161 32.61 79.25 -28.46
N HIS A 162 32.60 79.24 -29.80
CA HIS A 162 32.24 78.05 -30.58
C HIS A 162 33.24 76.89 -30.42
N LYS A 163 34.54 77.19 -30.28
CA LYS A 163 35.56 76.17 -29.96
C LYS A 163 35.29 75.54 -28.59
N ILE A 164 34.98 76.37 -27.57
CA ILE A 164 34.62 75.87 -26.24
C ILE A 164 33.30 75.08 -26.28
N GLN A 165 32.30 75.52 -27.04
CA GLN A 165 31.04 74.80 -27.24
C GLN A 165 31.26 73.40 -27.83
N SER A 166 32.13 73.28 -28.85
CA SER A 166 32.50 71.99 -29.42
C SER A 166 33.17 71.08 -28.38
N ARG A 167 34.02 71.66 -27.51
CA ARG A 167 34.68 70.93 -26.42
C ARG A 167 33.69 70.48 -25.35
N ILE A 168 32.72 71.32 -24.97
CA ILE A 168 31.61 70.99 -24.07
C ILE A 168 30.83 69.79 -24.61
N ALA A 169 30.43 69.84 -25.88
CA ALA A 169 29.66 68.76 -26.51
C ALA A 169 30.43 67.43 -26.51
N GLN A 170 31.74 67.47 -26.80
CA GLN A 170 32.60 66.29 -26.74
C GLN A 170 32.67 65.72 -25.31
N LEU A 171 32.95 66.57 -24.31
CA LEU A 171 33.07 66.15 -22.92
C LEU A 171 31.75 65.58 -22.38
N GLN A 172 30.61 66.22 -22.68
CA GLN A 172 29.28 65.72 -22.31
C GLN A 172 29.00 64.35 -22.90
N LYS A 173 29.36 64.13 -24.16
CA LYS A 173 29.19 62.82 -24.81
C LYS A 173 30.01 61.75 -24.10
N GLU A 174 31.28 62.02 -23.81
CA GLU A 174 32.17 61.09 -23.11
C GLU A 174 31.67 60.77 -21.68
N GLU A 175 31.22 61.79 -20.94
CA GLU A 175 30.65 61.62 -19.59
C GLU A 175 29.33 60.83 -19.62
N GLN A 176 28.46 61.10 -20.60
CA GLN A 176 27.19 60.39 -20.80
C GLN A 176 27.43 58.91 -21.13
N GLU A 177 28.38 58.59 -22.00
CA GLU A 177 28.74 57.21 -22.37
C GLU A 177 29.28 56.45 -21.15
N LYS A 178 30.24 57.05 -20.42
CA LYS A 178 30.79 56.46 -19.18
C LYS A 178 29.71 56.23 -18.14
N TRP A 179 28.83 57.21 -17.93
CA TRP A 179 27.71 57.09 -17.00
C TRP A 179 26.75 55.98 -17.38
N THR A 180 26.37 55.91 -18.66
CA THR A 180 25.46 54.88 -19.17
C THR A 180 26.03 53.48 -18.92
N LEU A 181 27.34 53.29 -19.16
CA LEU A 181 28.01 52.02 -18.88
C LEU A 181 28.00 51.68 -17.38
N LEU A 182 28.36 52.62 -16.52
CA LEU A 182 28.36 52.43 -15.06
C LEU A 182 26.96 52.12 -14.52
N ARG A 183 25.94 52.86 -14.99
CA ARG A 183 24.53 52.65 -14.67
C ARG A 183 24.08 51.25 -15.06
N ASN A 184 24.33 50.84 -16.30
CA ASN A 184 23.92 49.53 -16.80
C ASN A 184 24.61 48.39 -16.05
N ASN A 185 25.91 48.54 -15.73
CA ASN A 185 26.63 47.57 -14.91
C ASN A 185 26.06 47.47 -13.49
N LYS A 186 25.70 48.60 -12.87
CA LYS A 186 25.07 48.61 -11.55
C LYS A 186 23.72 47.88 -11.57
N ILE A 187 22.87 48.18 -12.55
CA ILE A 187 21.56 47.50 -12.74
C ILE A 187 21.78 46.00 -12.92
N LYS A 188 22.68 45.60 -13.82
CA LYS A 188 22.99 44.19 -14.09
C LYS A 188 23.46 43.44 -12.84
N ASN A 189 24.30 44.06 -12.03
CA ASN A 189 24.79 43.45 -10.78
C ASN A 189 23.66 43.24 -9.77
N LEU A 190 22.79 44.24 -9.59
CA LEU A 190 21.64 44.14 -8.69
C LEU A 190 20.63 43.08 -9.16
N LEU A 191 20.36 43.00 -10.47
CA LEU A 191 19.52 41.95 -11.04
C LEU A 191 20.11 40.56 -10.85
N THR A 192 21.44 40.42 -10.99
CA THR A 192 22.12 39.14 -10.77
C THR A 192 21.99 38.70 -9.31
N GLN A 193 22.14 39.62 -8.36
CA GLN A 193 21.95 39.33 -6.93
C GLN A 193 20.51 38.90 -6.63
N GLN A 194 19.52 39.59 -7.19
CA GLN A 194 18.11 39.23 -7.02
C GLN A 194 17.81 37.84 -7.59
N LYS A 195 18.35 37.50 -8.76
CA LYS A 195 18.22 36.15 -9.35
C LYS A 195 18.85 35.06 -8.49
N ILE A 196 20.03 35.32 -7.91
CA ILE A 196 20.68 34.37 -7.00
C ILE A 196 19.81 34.13 -5.76
N LYS A 197 19.20 35.19 -5.20
CA LYS A 197 18.28 35.08 -4.07
C LYS A 197 17.08 34.19 -4.41
N GLN A 198 16.42 34.46 -5.54
CA GLN A 198 15.28 33.67 -6.02
C GLN A 198 15.66 32.20 -6.29
N ALA A 199 16.83 31.96 -6.89
CA ALA A 199 17.33 30.60 -7.10
C ALA A 199 17.55 29.85 -5.77
N ASN A 200 18.08 30.52 -4.74
CA ASN A 200 18.25 29.93 -3.42
C ASN A 200 16.91 29.60 -2.75
N GLU A 201 15.92 30.50 -2.85
CA GLU A 201 14.57 30.24 -2.33
C GLU A 201 13.92 29.02 -3.01
N THR A 202 14.04 28.91 -4.33
CA THR A 202 13.55 27.77 -5.10
C THR A 202 14.27 26.48 -4.72
N ASN A 203 15.59 26.53 -4.50
CA ASN A 203 16.35 25.36 -4.04
C ASN A 203 15.92 24.90 -2.66
N VAL A 204 15.71 25.82 -1.72
CA VAL A 204 15.23 25.50 -0.37
C VAL A 204 13.83 24.87 -0.43
N LEU A 205 12.94 25.41 -1.25
CA LEU A 205 11.61 24.84 -1.45
C LEU A 205 11.70 23.42 -2.03
N ASN A 206 12.52 23.22 -3.06
CA ASN A 206 12.71 21.91 -3.69
C ASN A 206 13.25 20.88 -2.69
N GLN A 207 14.24 21.23 -1.88
CA GLN A 207 14.77 20.35 -0.83
C GLN A 207 13.70 20.00 0.21
N ARG A 208 12.86 20.97 0.60
CA ARG A 208 11.76 20.71 1.54
C ARG A 208 10.73 19.74 0.95
N ILE A 209 10.37 19.91 -0.33
CA ILE A 209 9.45 19.01 -1.04
C ILE A 209 10.06 17.61 -1.15
N GLU A 210 11.34 17.50 -1.49
CA GLU A 210 12.06 16.24 -1.61
C GLU A 210 12.10 15.49 -0.27
N ASN A 211 12.48 16.18 0.81
CA ASN A 211 12.50 15.61 2.16
C ASN A 211 11.10 15.13 2.60
N ALA A 212 10.06 15.91 2.32
CA ALA A 212 8.69 15.53 2.62
C ALA A 212 8.24 14.31 1.79
N ALA A 213 8.63 14.24 0.51
CA ALA A 213 8.34 13.09 -0.34
C ALA A 213 9.05 11.82 0.16
N ASP A 214 10.30 11.94 0.60
CA ASP A 214 11.04 10.84 1.23
C ASP A 214 10.38 10.37 2.53
N GLU A 215 9.88 11.29 3.33
CA GLU A 215 9.14 10.96 4.55
C GLU A 215 7.84 10.20 4.23
N GLN A 216 7.07 10.63 3.22
CA GLN A 216 5.88 9.89 2.77
C GLN A 216 6.24 8.48 2.28
N ARG A 217 7.35 8.32 1.52
CA ARG A 217 7.83 7.00 1.08
C ARG A 217 8.19 6.10 2.27
N LYS A 218 8.87 6.64 3.28
CA LYS A 218 9.23 5.89 4.50
C LYS A 218 7.98 5.47 5.28
N ASN A 219 7.02 6.38 5.43
CA ASN A 219 5.76 6.09 6.12
C ASN A 219 4.95 5.01 5.41
N LYS A 220 4.80 5.12 4.08
CA LYS A 220 4.18 4.08 3.25
C LYS A 220 4.83 2.72 3.46
N LYS A 221 6.17 2.66 3.38
CA LYS A 221 6.91 1.42 3.57
C LYS A 221 6.70 0.82 4.97
N ALA A 222 6.75 1.64 6.01
CA ALA A 222 6.56 1.17 7.39
C ALA A 222 5.14 0.63 7.63
N GLU A 223 4.12 1.27 7.07
CA GLU A 223 2.74 0.80 7.14
C GLU A 223 2.53 -0.50 6.33
N GLU A 224 3.14 -0.60 5.14
CA GLU A 224 3.13 -1.81 4.31
C GLU A 224 3.77 -3.01 5.04
N ASP A 225 4.93 -2.78 5.67
CA ASP A 225 5.63 -3.79 6.47
C ASP A 225 4.76 -4.22 7.66
N THR A 226 4.07 -3.29 8.31
CA THR A 226 3.13 -3.58 9.41
C THR A 226 1.95 -4.43 8.96
N LEU A 227 1.34 -4.08 7.82
CA LEU A 227 0.22 -4.83 7.24
C LEU A 227 0.63 -6.26 6.86
N THR A 228 1.82 -6.39 6.27
CA THR A 228 2.41 -7.69 5.91
C THR A 228 2.69 -8.52 7.15
N GLN A 229 3.27 -7.92 8.20
CA GLN A 229 3.55 -8.62 9.45
C GLN A 229 2.27 -9.10 10.15
N LYS A 230 1.21 -8.29 10.14
CA LYS A 230 -0.12 -8.69 10.64
C LYS A 230 -0.62 -9.94 9.92
N TYR A 231 -0.57 -9.96 8.59
CA TYR A 231 -0.94 -11.14 7.80
C TYR A 231 -0.10 -12.37 8.14
N MET A 232 1.23 -12.23 8.23
CA MET A 232 2.12 -13.34 8.60
C MET A 232 1.79 -13.92 9.97
N ASN A 233 1.48 -13.07 10.95
CA ASN A 233 1.11 -13.50 12.29
C ASN A 233 -0.21 -14.28 12.29
N VAL A 234 -1.24 -13.77 11.63
CA VAL A 234 -2.55 -14.45 11.52
C VAL A 234 -2.42 -15.77 10.76
N LYS A 235 -1.65 -15.79 9.68
CA LYS A 235 -1.36 -17.00 8.90
C LYS A 235 -0.69 -18.06 9.77
N LYS A 236 0.34 -17.69 10.54
CA LYS A 236 1.05 -18.60 11.44
C LYS A 236 0.12 -19.16 12.53
N GLU A 237 -0.76 -18.31 13.07
CA GLU A 237 -1.76 -18.75 14.05
C GLU A 237 -2.75 -19.75 13.44
N LEU A 238 -3.25 -19.48 12.23
CA LEU A 238 -4.14 -20.37 11.49
C LEU A 238 -3.47 -21.72 11.24
N GLU A 239 -2.24 -21.73 10.71
CA GLU A 239 -1.47 -22.96 10.48
C GLU A 239 -1.24 -23.74 11.78
N GLY A 240 -1.00 -23.04 12.89
CA GLY A 240 -0.90 -23.65 14.22
C GLY A 240 -2.20 -24.33 14.67
N LYS A 241 -3.35 -23.67 14.48
CA LYS A 241 -4.68 -24.24 14.78
C LYS A 241 -4.96 -25.47 13.93
N GLN A 242 -4.67 -25.40 12.64
CA GLN A 242 -4.86 -26.50 11.69
C GLN A 242 -3.98 -27.71 12.04
N LEU A 243 -2.72 -27.48 12.42
CA LEU A 243 -1.82 -28.54 12.87
C LEU A 243 -2.34 -29.22 14.15
N GLN A 244 -2.78 -28.43 15.14
CA GLN A 244 -3.35 -28.98 16.38
C GLN A 244 -4.61 -29.80 16.12
N GLU A 245 -5.45 -29.36 15.19
CA GLU A 245 -6.64 -30.09 14.78
C GLU A 245 -6.29 -31.45 14.17
N LEU A 246 -5.38 -31.50 13.19
CA LEU A 246 -4.90 -32.76 12.59
C LEU A 246 -4.35 -33.72 13.65
N GLN A 247 -3.58 -33.21 14.62
CA GLN A 247 -3.07 -34.02 15.73
C GLN A 247 -4.16 -34.58 16.64
N ARG A 248 -5.27 -33.84 16.86
CA ARG A 248 -6.42 -34.33 17.63
C ARG A 248 -7.13 -35.46 16.89
N ILE A 249 -7.37 -35.28 15.59
CA ILE A 249 -8.06 -36.27 14.75
C ILE A 249 -7.25 -37.57 14.65
N ASP A 250 -5.93 -37.48 14.47
CA ASP A 250 -5.06 -38.65 14.46
C ASP A 250 -5.06 -39.39 15.81
N LYS A 251 -5.23 -38.67 16.94
CA LYS A 251 -5.40 -39.29 18.27
C LYS A 251 -6.77 -39.97 18.39
N ASP A 252 -7.83 -39.33 17.89
CA ASP A 252 -9.20 -39.87 17.93
C ASP A 252 -9.32 -41.15 17.11
N PHE A 253 -8.67 -41.22 15.93
CA PHE A 253 -8.65 -42.44 15.12
C PHE A 253 -7.82 -43.59 15.73
N LYS A 254 -6.79 -43.28 16.51
CA LYS A 254 -6.02 -44.29 17.27
C LYS A 254 -6.84 -44.88 18.42
N ASN A 255 -7.71 -44.08 19.05
CA ASN A 255 -8.57 -44.52 20.15
C ASN A 255 -9.92 -45.07 19.64
N THR A 256 -9.97 -46.37 19.34
CA THR A 256 -11.15 -47.07 18.78
C THR A 256 -12.46 -46.86 19.57
N THR A 257 -12.40 -46.69 20.90
CA THR A 257 -13.58 -46.43 21.74
C THR A 257 -14.09 -44.99 21.60
N SER A 258 -13.22 -44.05 21.23
CA SER A 258 -13.53 -42.62 21.12
C SER A 258 -14.38 -42.29 19.89
N ILE A 259 -14.14 -42.99 18.77
CA ILE A 259 -14.86 -42.83 17.49
C ILE A 259 -16.39 -42.99 17.66
N PHE A 260 -16.83 -43.87 18.56
CA PHE A 260 -18.25 -44.12 18.81
C PHE A 260 -18.88 -43.23 19.89
N ILE A 261 -18.05 -42.51 20.67
CA ILE A 261 -18.49 -41.58 21.73
C ILE A 261 -18.60 -40.15 21.18
N THR A 262 -17.74 -39.74 20.25
CA THR A 262 -17.72 -38.38 19.67
C THR A 262 -18.90 -38.08 18.73
N SER A 263 -19.51 -39.09 18.09
CA SER A 263 -20.74 -38.92 17.30
C SER A 263 -21.91 -38.35 18.13
N ARG A 264 -21.89 -38.53 19.46
CA ARG A 264 -22.87 -37.92 20.39
C ARG A 264 -22.68 -36.41 20.57
N MET A 265 -21.47 -35.88 20.40
CA MET A 265 -21.17 -34.45 20.61
C MET A 265 -21.28 -33.62 19.33
N SER A 266 -20.97 -34.18 18.15
CA SER A 266 -21.11 -33.48 16.87
C SER A 266 -22.59 -33.15 16.53
N LYS A 267 -23.52 -34.04 16.91
CA LYS A 267 -24.98 -33.78 16.82
C LYS A 267 -25.48 -32.71 17.80
N MET A 268 -24.81 -32.49 18.94
CA MET A 268 -25.21 -31.44 19.88
C MET A 268 -24.64 -30.06 19.51
N ALA A 269 -23.41 -29.98 18.99
CA ALA A 269 -22.80 -28.71 18.57
C ALA A 269 -23.47 -28.10 17.31
N SER A 270 -23.98 -28.94 16.40
CA SER A 270 -24.74 -28.49 15.23
C SER A 270 -26.15 -28.00 15.57
N GLN A 271 -26.76 -28.50 16.65
CA GLN A 271 -28.07 -28.03 17.13
C GLN A 271 -27.97 -26.71 17.92
N THR A 272 -26.91 -26.51 18.72
CA THR A 272 -26.72 -25.27 19.48
C THR A 272 -26.25 -24.10 18.60
N GLY A 273 -25.50 -24.35 17.52
CA GLY A 273 -25.12 -23.32 16.54
C GLY A 273 -26.26 -22.78 15.70
N SER A 274 -27.28 -23.60 15.39
CA SER A 274 -28.48 -23.15 14.65
C SER A 274 -29.44 -22.33 15.52
N GLN A 275 -29.46 -22.55 16.84
CA GLN A 275 -30.39 -21.87 17.75
C GLN A 275 -29.93 -20.44 18.09
N MET A 276 -28.63 -20.16 18.09
CA MET A 276 -28.11 -18.79 18.29
C MET A 276 -28.27 -17.89 17.05
N GLN A 277 -28.26 -18.44 15.83
CA GLN A 277 -28.49 -17.62 14.62
C GLN A 277 -29.97 -17.21 14.43
N SER A 278 -30.91 -17.94 15.05
CA SER A 278 -32.34 -17.58 15.02
C SER A 278 -32.74 -16.52 16.06
N GLU A 279 -32.01 -16.37 17.16
CA GLU A 279 -32.30 -15.34 18.17
C GLU A 279 -31.76 -13.95 17.78
N ASP A 280 -30.64 -13.88 17.06
CA ASP A 280 -30.06 -12.60 16.59
C ASP A 280 -30.85 -11.93 15.44
N GLN A 281 -31.72 -12.67 14.74
CA GLN A 281 -32.60 -12.10 13.72
C GLN A 281 -33.92 -11.54 14.28
N GLN A 282 -34.29 -11.84 15.53
CA GLN A 282 -35.48 -11.25 16.16
C GLN A 282 -35.23 -9.92 16.88
N PHE A 283 -33.98 -9.52 17.11
CA PHE A 283 -33.67 -8.27 17.83
C PHE A 283 -33.37 -7.05 16.94
N LYS A 284 -33.24 -7.21 15.62
CA LYS A 284 -32.99 -6.10 14.67
C LYS A 284 -34.25 -5.53 13.99
N GLY A 285 -35.44 -5.88 14.48
CA GLY A 285 -36.73 -5.48 13.91
C GLY A 285 -37.55 -4.49 14.72
N LYS A 286 -36.98 -3.77 15.69
CA LYS A 286 -37.65 -2.69 16.42
C LYS A 286 -36.67 -1.59 16.83
N ASN A 287 -36.44 -0.64 15.92
CA ASN A 287 -36.40 0.82 16.12
C ASN A 287 -35.97 1.50 14.84
#